data_AF-A0A6M0LHH0-F1
#
_entry.id   AF-A0A6M0LHH0-F1
#
_cell.length_a   1.000
_cell.length_b   1.000
_cell.length_c   1.000
_cell.angle_alpha   90.00
_cell.angle_beta   90.00
_cell.angle_gamma   90.00
#
_symmetry.space_group_name_H-M   'P 1'
#
loop_
_entity.id
_entity.type
_entity.pdbx_description
1 polymer ?
#
loop_
_entity_poly.entity_id
_entity_poly.type
_entity_poly.pdbx_seq_one_letter_code
_entity_poly.pdbx_strand_id
1 'polypeptide(L)' 'MMDYREYPLSELLQNRKIYAVFDEEFQKGTWLDATALIGSECTINQLYRDGTVPRETLDKIVERLSR' A
#
# COMPACT_ATOMS: atom_id res chain seq x y z
N MET A 1 -14.29 -11.16 -3.63
CA MET A 1 -12.90 -10.65 -3.64
C MET A 1 -12.72 -9.86 -2.36
N MET A 2 -11.64 -10.07 -1.60
CA MET A 2 -11.36 -9.24 -0.42
C MET A 2 -11.07 -7.81 -0.88
N ASP A 3 -11.69 -6.82 -0.24
CA ASP A 3 -11.40 -5.41 -0.52
C ASP A 3 -10.23 -4.96 0.35
N TYR A 4 -9.01 -5.12 -0.16
CA TYR A 4 -7.78 -4.74 0.54
C TYR A 4 -7.73 -3.25 0.93
N ARG A 5 -8.60 -2.38 0.37
CA ARG A 5 -8.55 -0.94 0.61
C ARG A 5 -9.04 -0.52 2.00
N GLU A 6 -9.78 -1.40 2.67
CA GLU A 6 -10.38 -1.16 3.99
C GLU A 6 -9.62 -1.84 5.13
N TYR A 7 -8.61 -2.66 4.83
CA TYR A 7 -7.81 -3.33 5.85
C TYR A 7 -6.66 -2.44 6.35
N PRO A 8 -6.30 -2.53 7.65
CA PRO A 8 -5.11 -1.88 8.18
C PRO A 8 -3.85 -2.33 7.43
N LEU A 9 -2.96 -1.39 7.13
CA LEU A 9 -1.67 -1.71 6.51
C LEU A 9 -0.83 -2.62 7.40
N SER A 10 -0.94 -2.48 8.72
CA SER A 10 -0.34 -3.36 9.72
C SER A 10 -0.76 -4.83 9.59
N GLU A 11 -1.94 -5.12 9.04
CA GLU A 11 -2.41 -6.48 8.73
C GLU A 11 -1.99 -6.90 7.33
N LEU A 12 -2.20 -6.02 6.33
CA LEU A 12 -1.90 -6.31 4.93
C LEU A 12 -0.42 -6.59 4.68
N LEU A 13 0.45 -5.78 5.28
CA LEU A 13 1.90 -5.84 5.05
C LEU A 13 2.59 -6.98 5.79
N GLN A 14 1.89 -7.71 6.66
CA GLN A 14 2.38 -8.99 7.19
C GLN A 14 2.45 -10.06 6.11
N ASN A 15 1.61 -9.96 5.08
CA ASN A 15 1.69 -10.83 3.92
C ASN A 15 2.86 -10.39 3.03
N ARG A 16 3.92 -11.21 2.98
CA ARG A 16 5.12 -10.94 2.18
C ARG A 16 4.83 -10.63 0.70
N LYS A 17 3.78 -11.22 0.11
CA LYS A 17 3.42 -10.94 -1.29
C LYS A 17 2.84 -9.53 -1.44
N ILE A 18 2.01 -9.12 -0.49
CA ILE A 18 1.43 -7.77 -0.46
C ILE A 18 2.53 -6.75 -0.18
N TYR A 19 3.38 -7.01 0.81
CA TYR A 19 4.54 -6.17 1.10
C TYR A 19 5.43 -5.94 -0.12
N ALA A 20 5.76 -6.99 -0.87
CA ALA A 20 6.59 -6.86 -2.07
C ALA A 20 5.96 -5.95 -3.14
N VAL A 21 4.62 -5.95 -3.28
CA VAL A 21 3.93 -5.03 -4.19
C VAL A 21 4.10 -3.57 -3.74
N PHE A 22 3.94 -3.30 -2.45
CA PHE A 22 4.15 -1.96 -1.91
C PHE A 22 5.60 -1.49 -2.07
N ASP A 23 6.55 -2.34 -1.68
CA ASP A 23 7.99 -2.05 -1.76
C ASP A 23 8.43 -1.77 -3.20
N GLU A 24 8.01 -2.60 -4.17
CA GLU A 24 8.33 -2.39 -5.58
C GLU A 24 7.76 -1.08 -6.14
N GLU A 25 6.49 -0.76 -5.89
CA GLU A 25 5.89 0.46 -6.42
C GLU A 25 6.44 1.72 -5.72
N PHE A 26 6.76 1.64 -4.43
CA PHE A 26 7.35 2.75 -3.69
C PHE A 26 8.80 3.01 -4.10
N GLN A 27 9.60 1.97 -4.35
CA GLN A 27 10.97 2.09 -4.85
C GLN A 27 11.03 2.69 -6.25
N LYS A 28 10.10 2.34 -7.16
CA LYS A 28 10.01 2.96 -8.50
C LYS A 28 9.77 4.46 -8.44
N GLY A 29 9.03 4.92 -7.41
CA GLY A 29 8.75 6.34 -7.18
C GLY A 29 9.80 7.07 -6.34
N THR A 30 10.79 6.37 -5.77
CA THR A 30 11.73 6.94 -4.76
C THR A 30 11.01 7.54 -3.55
N TRP A 31 9.80 7.08 -3.24
CA TRP A 31 8.90 7.80 -2.32
C TRP A 31 9.19 7.51 -0.85
N LEU A 32 9.08 6.25 -0.45
CA LEU A 32 9.17 5.88 0.94
C LEU A 32 9.62 4.42 1.07
N ASP A 33 10.31 4.10 2.15
CA ASP A 33 10.55 2.70 2.51
C ASP A 33 9.23 2.10 3.02
N ALA A 34 8.76 1.02 2.38
CA ALA A 34 7.50 0.36 2.75
C ALA A 34 7.51 -0.15 4.20
N THR A 35 8.69 -0.33 4.81
CA THR A 35 8.82 -0.66 6.23
C THR A 35 8.19 0.38 7.16
N ALA A 36 8.13 1.65 6.76
CA ALA A 36 7.48 2.70 7.56
C ALA A 36 5.97 2.46 7.75
N LEU A 37 5.36 1.60 6.93
CA LEU A 37 3.94 1.28 6.98
C LEU A 37 3.63 -0.02 7.74
N ILE A 38 4.64 -0.83 8.11
CA ILE A 38 4.45 -2.17 8.73
C ILE A 38 3.69 -2.12 10.07
N GLY A 39 3.70 -0.98 10.77
CA GLY A 39 2.94 -0.76 12.01
C GLY A 39 1.80 0.25 11.87
N SER A 40 1.43 0.61 10.65
CA SER A 40 0.43 1.65 10.41
C SER A 40 -0.98 1.09 10.47
N GLU A 41 -1.81 1.67 11.31
CA GLU A 41 -3.26 1.41 11.36
C GLU A 41 -4.01 2.13 10.24
N CYS A 42 -3.30 2.86 9.37
CA CYS A 42 -3.91 3.46 8.18
C CYS A 42 -4.36 2.39 7.18
N THR A 43 -5.37 2.70 6.40
CA THR A 43 -5.81 1.92 5.24
C THR A 43 -5.33 2.55 3.93
N ILE A 44 -5.39 1.82 2.82
CA ILE A 44 -5.10 2.38 1.48
C ILE A 44 -6.04 3.54 1.17
N ASN A 45 -7.33 3.46 1.55
CA ASN A 45 -8.28 4.55 1.38
C ASN A 45 -7.91 5.81 2.17
N GLN A 46 -7.29 5.66 3.34
CA GLN A 46 -6.75 6.80 4.09
C GLN A 46 -5.52 7.39 3.40
N LEU A 47 -4.63 6.56 2.83
CA LEU A 47 -3.50 7.06 2.02
C LEU A 47 -3.98 7.91 0.82
N TYR A 48 -5.06 7.49 0.15
CA TYR A 48 -5.68 8.28 -0.93
C TYR A 48 -6.23 9.63 -0.47
N ARG A 49 -6.71 9.74 0.78
CA ARG A 49 -7.28 10.98 1.33
C ARG A 49 -6.22 11.93 1.85
N ASP A 50 -5.18 11.38 2.48
CA ASP A 50 -4.08 12.15 3.07
C ASP A 50 -3.17 12.76 2.00
N GLY A 51 -3.10 12.14 0.81
CA GLY A 51 -2.33 12.66 -0.33
C GLY A 51 -0.82 12.50 -0.17
N THR A 52 -0.36 11.91 0.93
CA THR A 52 1.04 11.58 1.23
C THR A 52 1.60 10.51 0.30
N VAL A 53 0.79 9.77 -0.47
CA VAL A 53 1.30 8.89 -1.54
C VAL A 53 0.63 9.32 -2.84
N PRO A 54 1.37 9.43 -3.97
CA PRO A 54 0.78 9.78 -5.25
C PRO A 54 -0.33 8.81 -5.61
N ARG A 55 -1.45 9.37 -6.07
CA ARG A 55 -2.63 8.60 -6.45
C ARG A 55 -2.30 7.50 -7.46
N GLU A 56 -1.45 7.81 -8.44
CA GLU A 56 -0.98 6.85 -9.46
C GLU A 56 -0.20 5.65 -8.89
N THR A 57 0.56 5.85 -7.81
CA THR A 57 1.29 4.78 -7.11
C THR A 57 0.30 3.87 -6.38
N LEU A 58 -0.67 4.47 -5.68
CA LEU A 58 -1.72 3.72 -5.00
C LEU A 58 -2.60 2.95 -5.99
N ASP A 59 -2.93 3.54 -7.14
CA ASP A 59 -3.73 2.89 -8.19
C ASP A 59 -3.02 1.64 -8.72
N LYS A 60 -1.70 1.70 -8.96
CA LYS A 60 -0.90 0.53 -9.37
C LYS A 60 -0.86 -0.56 -8.29
N ILE A 61 -0.75 -0.18 -7.02
CA ILE A 61 -0.79 -1.14 -5.90
C ILE A 61 -2.15 -1.85 -5.88
N VAL A 62 -3.24 -1.09 -5.89
CA VAL A 62 -4.61 -1.64 -5.86
C VAL A 62 -4.87 -2.54 -7.07
N GLU A 63 -4.42 -2.13 -8.27
CA GLU A 63 -4.54 -2.94 -9.49
C GLU A 63 -3.81 -4.27 -9.33
N ARG A 64 -2.57 -4.27 -8.83
CA ARG A 64 -1.76 -5.48 -8.63
C ARG A 64 -2.32 -6.40 -7.57
N LEU A 65 -2.93 -5.87 -6.51
CA LEU A 65 -3.58 -6.67 -5.46
C LEU A 65 -4.91 -7.29 -5.92
N SER A 66 -5.54 -6.71 -6.93
CA SER A 66 -6.83 -7.16 -7.48
C SER A 66 -6.69 -8.20 -8.59
N ARG A 67 -5.45 -8.56 -8.97
CA ARG A 67 -5.13 -9.60 -9.96
C ARG A 67 -4.85 -10.93 -9.27
#